data_AF-A0A976LSP1-F1
#
_entry.id   AF-A0A976LSP1-F1
#
_cell.length_a   1.000
_cell.length_b   1.000
_cell.length_c   1.000
_cell.angle_alpha   90.00
_cell.angle_beta   90.00
_cell.angle_gamma   90.00
#
_symmetry.space_group_name_H-M   'P 1'
#
loop_
_entity.id
_entity.type
_entity.pdbx_description
1 polymer ?
#
loop_
_entity_poly.entity_id
_entity_poly.type
_entity_poly.pdbx_seq_one_letter_code
_entity_poly.pdbx_strand_id
1 'polypeptide(L)'
;MADTPAQIAAKKKAATTKAAADKIIADKKAAAAKLILTDDQIIEQMKTQTPWIYQTYMSPVFTSEMKTTLINWARQSSAGLKPTDDQIQKDTYNWPMAQLWSVNQANKFNLSFTAPGEYKAQLQGTTAAVDKYILQSGNTVDASTRQDIINDIFLKGWASNDPRIQDIIASKFIAGKAMTGTALNAVDQVKSIAANYMIALDAQTLQRWGQAVQGGTPLADVTAYFKGQAASLYHFMAGSIDHISPSDWFAPAKTLISNNLEIPVSQIDFNDPSGKWLALVTKKDPKTGETIARSNSEIIDEARNNPLYGYDKTMGAQNSAYDLAAKIKGVFNRGAGVAY
;
A
#
# COMPACT_ATOMS: atom_id res chain seq x y z
N MET A 1 50.47 -44.63 41.00
CA MET A 1 50.39 -45.21 39.64
C MET A 1 50.99 -44.19 38.69
N ALA A 2 52.01 -44.58 37.91
CA ALA A 2 52.60 -43.69 36.91
C ALA A 2 51.66 -43.59 35.70
N ASP A 3 51.54 -42.40 35.11
CA ASP A 3 50.76 -42.20 33.89
C ASP A 3 51.28 -43.11 32.77
N THR A 4 50.36 -43.72 32.04
CA THR A 4 50.72 -44.52 30.86
C THR A 4 51.28 -43.62 29.74
N PRO A 5 52.14 -44.15 28.85
CA PRO A 5 52.64 -43.39 27.69
C PRO A 5 51.54 -42.73 26.86
N ALA A 6 50.36 -43.37 26.75
CA ALA A 6 49.19 -42.82 26.07
C ALA A 6 48.59 -41.59 26.78
N GLN A 7 48.50 -41.63 28.11
CA GLN A 7 48.02 -40.49 28.92
C GLN A 7 48.99 -39.29 28.83
N ILE A 8 50.30 -39.55 28.79
CA ILE A 8 51.32 -38.52 28.61
C ILE A 8 51.19 -37.87 27.22
N ALA A 9 51.00 -38.68 26.17
CA ALA A 9 50.81 -38.18 24.80
C ALA A 9 49.53 -37.34 24.65
N ALA A 10 48.42 -37.77 25.27
CA ALA A 10 47.16 -37.03 25.27
C ALA A 10 47.27 -35.68 26.00
N LYS A 11 47.93 -35.64 27.17
CA LYS A 11 48.20 -34.40 27.92
C LYS A 11 49.09 -33.43 27.11
N LYS A 12 50.12 -33.93 26.43
CA LYS A 12 50.96 -33.11 25.53
C LYS A 12 50.15 -32.53 24.37
N LYS A 13 49.31 -33.33 23.71
CA LYS A 13 48.46 -32.86 22.62
C LYS A 13 47.50 -31.76 23.08
N ALA A 14 46.81 -31.96 24.21
CA ALA A 14 45.91 -30.97 24.79
C ALA A 14 46.62 -29.66 25.17
N ALA A 15 47.82 -29.74 25.76
CA ALA A 15 48.63 -28.55 26.09
C ALA A 15 49.07 -27.78 24.83
N THR A 16 49.40 -28.50 23.75
CA THR A 16 49.80 -27.90 22.47
C THR A 16 48.61 -27.18 21.80
N THR A 17 47.41 -27.77 21.86
CA THR A 17 46.19 -27.13 21.35
C THR A 17 45.81 -25.89 22.15
N LYS A 18 45.95 -25.93 23.48
CA LYS A 18 45.70 -24.77 24.35
C LYS A 18 46.68 -23.63 24.06
N ALA A 19 47.98 -23.92 23.97
CA ALA A 19 48.99 -22.92 23.64
C ALA A 19 48.77 -22.29 22.25
N ALA A 20 48.32 -23.06 21.26
CA ALA A 20 47.96 -22.53 19.95
C ALA A 20 46.73 -21.61 20.01
N ALA A 21 45.70 -21.98 20.77
CA ALA A 21 44.52 -21.14 20.99
C ALA A 21 44.88 -19.83 21.72
N ASP A 22 45.68 -19.92 22.78
CA ASP A 22 46.15 -18.77 23.55
C ASP A 22 47.00 -17.82 22.68
N LYS A 23 47.85 -18.36 21.81
CA LYS A 23 48.63 -17.57 20.84
C LYS A 23 47.74 -16.88 19.80
N ILE A 24 46.73 -17.56 19.25
CA ILE A 24 45.77 -16.95 18.31
C ILE A 24 45.01 -15.80 18.97
N ILE A 25 44.61 -15.96 20.24
CA ILE A 25 43.96 -14.90 21.02
C ILE A 25 44.92 -13.74 21.24
N ALA A 26 46.17 -14.00 21.61
CA ALA A 26 47.20 -12.97 21.81
C ALA A 26 47.51 -12.20 20.52
N ASP A 27 47.66 -12.91 19.39
CA ASP A 27 47.93 -12.32 18.08
C ASP A 27 46.73 -11.48 17.58
N LYS A 28 45.50 -11.95 17.81
CA LYS A 28 44.29 -11.13 17.56
C LYS A 28 44.25 -9.88 18.44
N LYS A 29 44.63 -10.01 19.73
CA LYS A 29 44.69 -8.87 20.66
C LYS A 29 45.77 -7.86 20.25
N ALA A 30 46.91 -8.33 19.75
CA ALA A 30 47.99 -7.48 19.24
C ALA A 30 47.64 -6.81 17.89
N ALA A 31 46.94 -7.51 17.00
CA ALA A 31 46.43 -6.94 15.75
C ALA A 31 45.32 -5.91 16.00
N ALA A 32 44.42 -6.20 16.94
CA ALA A 32 43.41 -5.26 17.44
C ALA A 32 44.03 -3.99 18.03
N ALA A 33 45.14 -4.11 18.77
CA ALA A 33 45.86 -2.96 19.33
C ALA A 33 46.47 -2.04 18.26
N LYS A 34 46.62 -2.49 17.01
CA LYS A 34 47.11 -1.69 15.87
C LYS A 34 46.02 -0.90 15.15
N LEU A 35 44.74 -1.11 15.46
CA LEU A 35 43.58 -0.48 14.79
C LEU A 35 42.67 0.22 15.80
N ILE A 36 43.27 0.92 16.77
CA ILE A 36 42.51 1.69 17.76
C ILE A 36 41.96 2.93 17.07
N LEU A 37 40.69 2.87 16.69
CA LEU A 37 39.95 4.05 16.25
C LEU A 37 39.96 5.11 17.37
N THR A 38 40.14 6.37 16.97
CA THR A 38 39.99 7.51 17.88
C THR A 38 38.54 7.67 18.32
N ASP A 39 38.29 8.38 19.42
CA ASP A 39 36.92 8.69 19.88
C ASP A 39 36.09 9.32 18.75
N ASP A 40 36.66 10.28 18.02
CA ASP A 40 35.99 10.93 16.90
C ASP A 40 35.64 9.97 15.76
N GLN A 41 36.55 9.04 15.42
CA GLN A 41 36.29 8.02 14.40
C GLN A 41 35.18 7.06 14.82
N ILE A 42 35.13 6.71 16.11
CA ILE A 42 34.07 5.88 16.68
C ILE A 42 32.73 6.61 16.64
N ILE A 43 32.70 7.89 17.02
CA ILE A 43 31.49 8.71 16.98
C ILE A 43 30.98 8.83 15.54
N GLU A 44 31.87 9.02 14.56
CA GLU A 44 31.48 9.10 13.15
C GLU A 44 30.96 7.75 12.60
N GLN A 45 31.54 6.65 13.05
CA GLN A 45 30.99 5.31 12.77
C GLN A 45 29.62 5.10 13.40
N MET A 46 29.38 5.59 14.63
CA MET A 46 28.06 5.51 15.26
C MET A 46 27.01 6.30 14.48
N LYS A 47 27.33 7.52 14.01
CA LYS A 47 26.41 8.32 13.18
C LYS A 47 25.95 7.58 11.94
N THR A 48 26.86 6.86 11.29
CA THR A 48 26.62 6.22 9.99
C THR A 48 26.07 4.81 10.11
N GLN A 49 26.57 4.01 11.06
CA GLN A 49 26.21 2.59 11.19
C GLN A 49 25.12 2.31 12.22
N THR A 50 25.02 3.12 13.27
CA THR A 50 24.05 2.95 14.36
C THR A 50 23.44 4.30 14.80
N PRO A 51 22.70 5.01 13.91
CA PRO A 51 22.27 6.39 14.16
C PRO A 51 21.49 6.57 15.48
N TRP A 52 20.71 5.58 15.90
CA TRP A 52 19.97 5.63 17.15
C TRP A 52 20.88 5.54 18.40
N ILE A 53 22.01 4.84 18.32
CA ILE A 53 23.05 4.84 19.38
C ILE A 53 23.69 6.22 19.44
N TYR A 54 23.97 6.83 18.29
CA TYR A 54 24.49 8.19 18.25
C TYR A 54 23.52 9.21 18.89
N GLN A 55 22.22 9.12 18.60
CA GLN A 55 21.23 9.97 19.28
C GLN A 55 21.23 9.75 20.80
N THR A 56 21.37 8.50 21.24
CA THR A 56 21.49 8.15 22.66
C THR A 56 22.75 8.77 23.28
N TYR A 57 23.89 8.64 22.60
CA TYR A 57 25.17 9.23 23.01
C TYR A 57 25.12 10.76 23.13
N MET A 58 24.37 11.42 22.25
CA MET A 58 24.17 12.87 22.26
C MET A 58 23.14 13.34 23.31
N SER A 59 22.36 12.43 23.90
CA SER A 59 21.36 12.78 24.91
C SER A 59 22.01 13.43 26.14
N PRO A 60 21.41 14.50 26.69
CA PRO A 60 21.89 15.11 27.93
C PRO A 60 21.76 14.17 29.14
N VAL A 61 20.95 13.11 29.04
CA VAL A 61 20.79 12.08 30.07
C VAL A 61 22.02 11.15 30.14
N PHE A 62 22.85 11.10 29.10
CA PHE A 62 24.06 10.30 29.08
C PHE A 62 25.21 11.03 29.80
N THR A 63 25.63 10.51 30.95
CA THR A 63 26.75 11.08 31.69
C THR A 63 28.07 10.86 30.94
N SER A 64 29.10 11.64 31.27
CA SER A 64 30.44 11.47 30.68
C SER A 64 31.00 10.06 30.87
N GLU A 65 30.67 9.41 31.99
CA GLU A 65 31.04 8.02 32.27
C GLU A 65 30.37 7.05 31.29
N MET A 66 29.05 7.19 31.07
CA MET A 66 28.31 6.35 30.11
C MET A 66 28.84 6.51 28.68
N LYS A 67 29.14 7.75 28.28
CA LYS A 67 29.74 8.06 26.98
C LYS A 67 31.10 7.37 26.82
N THR A 68 31.94 7.43 27.85
CA THR A 68 33.25 6.79 27.88
C THR A 68 33.13 5.27 27.77
N THR A 69 32.21 4.65 28.52
CA THR A 69 31.94 3.21 28.45
C THR A 69 31.47 2.79 27.06
N LEU A 70 30.54 3.53 26.46
CA LEU A 70 30.05 3.27 25.10
C LEU A 70 31.16 3.32 24.05
N ILE A 71 32.02 4.33 24.11
CA ILE A 71 33.17 4.46 23.21
C ILE A 71 34.15 3.30 23.42
N ASN A 72 34.43 2.93 24.67
CA ASN A 72 35.31 1.80 24.96
C ASN A 72 34.76 0.48 24.43
N TRP A 73 33.45 0.23 24.53
CA TRP A 73 32.84 -0.96 23.95
C TRP A 73 32.86 -0.96 22.43
N ALA A 74 32.58 0.18 21.79
CA ALA A 74 32.68 0.29 20.34
C ALA A 74 34.10 0.03 19.85
N ARG A 75 35.11 0.55 20.57
CA ARG A 75 36.54 0.29 20.33
C ARG A 75 36.90 -1.17 20.50
N GLN A 76 36.43 -1.82 21.55
CA GLN A 76 36.69 -3.24 21.77
C GLN A 76 36.02 -4.10 20.70
N SER A 77 34.79 -3.75 20.31
CA SER A 77 34.03 -4.44 19.25
C SER A 77 34.72 -4.33 17.88
N SER A 78 35.27 -3.17 17.51
CA SER A 78 36.05 -3.03 16.26
C SER A 78 37.35 -3.85 16.29
N ALA A 79 37.89 -4.09 17.48
CA ALA A 79 38.99 -5.01 17.75
C ALA A 79 38.58 -6.50 17.78
N GLY A 80 37.30 -6.84 17.57
CA GLY A 80 36.77 -8.19 17.69
C GLY A 80 36.70 -8.72 19.13
N LEU A 81 36.94 -7.86 20.12
CA LEU A 81 36.80 -8.13 21.54
C LEU A 81 35.43 -7.62 21.97
N LYS A 82 34.42 -8.47 21.93
CA LYS A 82 33.07 -8.04 22.27
C LYS A 82 32.91 -8.05 23.80
N PRO A 83 32.30 -7.02 24.43
CA PRO A 83 31.94 -7.10 25.83
C PRO A 83 30.99 -8.29 26.06
N THR A 84 31.13 -8.97 27.20
CA THR A 84 30.25 -10.11 27.55
C THR A 84 28.86 -9.61 27.94
N ASP A 85 27.85 -10.47 27.89
CA ASP A 85 26.50 -10.12 28.34
C ASP A 85 26.50 -9.61 29.79
N ASP A 86 27.30 -10.24 30.67
CA ASP A 86 27.49 -9.81 32.06
C ASP A 86 28.13 -8.43 32.18
N GLN A 87 29.14 -8.14 31.35
CA GLN A 87 29.81 -6.83 31.31
C GLN A 87 28.81 -5.75 30.90
N ILE A 88 28.01 -6.04 29.86
CA ILE A 88 27.01 -5.10 29.38
C ILE A 88 25.92 -4.88 30.42
N GLN A 89 25.38 -5.96 30.99
CA GLN A 89 24.35 -5.88 32.01
C GLN A 89 24.88 -5.10 33.23
N LYS A 90 26.07 -5.43 33.74
CA LYS A 90 26.66 -4.73 34.88
C LYS A 90 26.85 -3.24 34.62
N ASP A 91 27.38 -2.89 33.46
CA ASP A 91 27.72 -1.50 33.17
C ASP A 91 26.47 -0.69 32.83
N THR A 92 25.44 -1.28 32.20
CA THR A 92 24.20 -0.58 31.78
C THR A 92 23.03 -0.66 32.76
N TYR A 93 23.02 -1.60 33.70
CA TYR A 93 21.88 -1.80 34.62
C TYR A 93 21.57 -0.55 35.46
N ASN A 94 22.60 0.25 35.75
CA ASN A 94 22.47 1.51 36.48
C ASN A 94 22.23 2.73 35.57
N TRP A 95 22.14 2.54 34.25
CA TRP A 95 21.90 3.67 33.35
C TRP A 95 20.42 4.06 33.41
N PRO A 96 20.08 5.34 33.65
CA PRO A 96 18.69 5.80 33.70
C PRO A 96 17.90 5.42 32.43
N MET A 97 18.58 5.36 31.28
CA MET A 97 17.98 4.94 30.01
C MET A 97 17.61 3.45 29.96
N ALA A 98 18.35 2.57 30.62
CA ALA A 98 18.00 1.15 30.67
C ALA A 98 16.67 0.92 31.42
N GLN A 99 16.28 1.85 32.31
CA GLN A 99 14.99 1.84 32.99
C GLN A 99 13.85 2.42 32.12
N LEU A 100 14.17 3.28 31.14
CA LEU A 100 13.21 3.90 30.23
C LEU A 100 13.02 3.11 28.94
N TRP A 101 13.97 2.25 28.59
CA TRP A 101 13.91 1.42 27.40
C TRP A 101 12.93 0.26 27.56
N SER A 102 12.23 -0.03 26.46
CA SER A 102 11.58 -1.33 26.33
C SER A 102 12.63 -2.44 26.36
N VAL A 103 12.22 -3.64 26.80
CA VAL A 103 13.07 -4.84 26.79
C VAL A 103 13.68 -5.08 25.41
N ASN A 104 12.94 -4.82 24.33
CA ASN A 104 13.44 -4.95 22.96
C ASN A 104 14.53 -3.93 22.63
N GLN A 105 14.38 -2.67 23.02
CA GLN A 105 15.41 -1.64 22.83
C GLN A 105 16.71 -1.99 23.57
N ALA A 106 16.60 -2.45 24.83
CA ALA A 106 17.74 -2.93 25.59
C ALA A 106 18.40 -4.15 24.92
N ASN A 107 17.61 -5.12 24.45
CA ASN A 107 18.13 -6.28 23.74
C ASN A 107 18.83 -5.91 22.42
N LYS A 108 18.27 -4.99 21.63
CA LYS A 108 18.92 -4.50 20.39
C LYS A 108 20.20 -3.73 20.69
N PHE A 109 20.23 -2.96 21.78
CA PHE A 109 21.44 -2.31 22.25
C PHE A 109 22.52 -3.33 22.58
N ASN A 110 22.22 -4.31 23.43
CA ASN A 110 23.16 -5.34 23.80
C ASN A 110 23.64 -6.12 22.57
N LEU A 111 22.72 -6.52 21.68
CA LEU A 111 23.02 -7.23 20.44
C LEU A 111 23.98 -6.44 19.52
N SER A 112 23.87 -5.11 19.48
CA SER A 112 24.76 -4.27 18.67
C SER A 112 26.23 -4.37 19.11
N PHE A 113 26.48 -4.67 20.39
CA PHE A 113 27.82 -4.86 20.94
C PHE A 113 28.26 -6.33 20.96
N THR A 114 27.37 -7.26 21.36
CA THR A 114 27.72 -8.68 21.53
C THR A 114 27.65 -9.49 20.23
N ALA A 115 26.81 -9.08 19.28
CA ALA A 115 26.65 -9.75 18.00
C ALA A 115 26.39 -8.75 16.87
N PRO A 116 27.36 -7.87 16.54
CA PRO A 116 27.19 -6.83 15.52
C PRO A 116 26.81 -7.39 14.15
N GLY A 117 27.25 -8.61 13.81
CA GLY A 117 26.84 -9.29 12.58
C GLY A 117 25.36 -9.68 12.58
N GLU A 118 24.85 -10.22 13.69
CA GLU A 118 23.45 -10.56 13.85
C GLU A 118 22.57 -9.30 13.89
N TYR A 119 23.02 -8.28 14.62
CA TYR A 119 22.38 -6.97 14.64
C TYR A 119 22.22 -6.40 13.22
N LYS A 120 23.30 -6.42 12.42
CA LYS A 120 23.27 -5.96 11.02
C LYS A 120 22.32 -6.79 10.16
N ALA A 121 22.33 -8.12 10.31
CA ALA A 121 21.43 -9.01 9.58
C ALA A 121 19.95 -8.73 9.92
N GLN A 122 19.63 -8.53 11.20
CA GLN A 122 18.27 -8.19 11.63
C GLN A 122 17.85 -6.81 11.10
N LEU A 123 18.73 -5.80 11.16
CA LEU A 123 18.45 -4.47 10.62
C LEU A 123 18.24 -4.51 9.10
N GLN A 124 19.04 -5.29 8.37
CA GLN A 124 18.84 -5.52 6.93
C GLN A 124 17.51 -6.23 6.65
N GLY A 125 17.13 -7.22 7.45
CA GLY A 125 15.82 -7.88 7.34
C GLY A 125 14.64 -6.94 7.56
N THR A 126 14.75 -6.02 8.53
CA THR A 126 13.74 -4.96 8.73
C THR A 126 13.74 -3.96 7.59
N THR A 127 14.92 -3.54 7.11
CA THR A 127 15.06 -2.62 5.97
C THR A 127 14.40 -3.19 4.72
N ALA A 128 14.68 -4.45 4.38
CA ALA A 128 14.10 -5.12 3.23
C ALA A 128 12.57 -5.28 3.36
N ALA A 129 12.06 -5.51 4.57
CA ALA A 129 10.61 -5.56 4.82
C ALA A 129 9.95 -4.21 4.57
N VAL A 130 10.51 -3.14 5.14
CA VAL A 130 10.01 -1.77 4.93
C VAL A 130 10.07 -1.39 3.44
N ASP A 131 11.18 -1.67 2.76
CA ASP A 131 11.34 -1.41 1.33
C ASP A 131 10.32 -2.16 0.48
N LYS A 132 10.10 -3.44 0.78
CA LYS A 132 9.09 -4.25 0.11
C LYS A 132 7.71 -3.61 0.25
N TYR A 133 7.33 -3.19 1.45
CA TYR A 133 6.01 -2.59 1.68
C TYR A 133 5.88 -1.18 1.09
N ILE A 134 6.94 -0.36 1.12
CA ILE A 134 6.97 0.93 0.40
C ILE A 134 6.76 0.68 -1.10
N LEU A 135 7.51 -0.25 -1.70
CA LEU A 135 7.38 -0.61 -3.11
C LEU A 135 5.98 -1.14 -3.44
N GLN A 136 5.45 -2.06 -2.62
CA GLN A 136 4.11 -2.62 -2.78
C GLN A 136 3.02 -1.55 -2.68
N SER A 137 3.21 -0.54 -1.83
CA SER A 137 2.28 0.58 -1.71
C SER A 137 2.26 1.51 -2.93
N GLY A 138 3.24 1.40 -3.82
CA GLY A 138 3.39 2.25 -5.01
C GLY A 138 3.73 3.72 -4.71
N ASN A 139 4.05 4.04 -3.45
CA ASN A 139 4.35 5.38 -2.98
C ASN A 139 5.85 5.62 -2.82
N THR A 140 6.25 6.89 -2.92
CA THR A 140 7.62 7.34 -2.58
C THR A 140 7.64 7.86 -1.14
N VAL A 141 8.46 7.26 -0.28
CA VAL A 141 8.80 7.79 1.06
C VAL A 141 10.16 8.47 0.95
N ASP A 142 10.32 9.66 1.53
CA ASP A 142 11.63 10.30 1.57
C ASP A 142 12.62 9.51 2.44
N ALA A 143 13.92 9.67 2.19
CA ALA A 143 14.94 8.88 2.84
C ALA A 143 14.95 9.03 4.38
N SER A 144 14.58 10.19 4.91
CA SER A 144 14.53 10.45 6.36
C SER A 144 13.36 9.69 6.98
N THR A 145 12.15 9.89 6.46
CA THR A 145 10.95 9.19 6.96
C THR A 145 11.12 7.67 6.85
N ARG A 146 11.71 7.19 5.75
CA ARG A 146 12.03 5.77 5.58
C ARG A 146 12.95 5.27 6.70
N GLN A 147 14.01 6.00 7.02
CA GLN A 147 14.94 5.60 8.08
C GLN A 147 14.28 5.62 9.46
N ASP A 148 13.40 6.60 9.72
CA ASP A 148 12.64 6.68 10.96
C ASP A 148 11.71 5.47 11.13
N ILE A 149 11.01 5.06 10.07
CA ILE A 149 10.17 3.86 10.05
C ILE A 149 11.00 2.60 10.33
N ILE A 150 12.15 2.45 9.66
CA ILE A 150 13.05 1.31 9.87
C ILE A 150 13.50 1.23 11.34
N ASN A 151 13.94 2.36 11.90
CA ASN A 151 14.41 2.42 13.28
C ASN A 151 13.28 2.09 14.27
N ASP A 152 12.09 2.65 14.07
CA ASP A 152 10.93 2.41 14.94
C ASP A 152 10.52 0.92 14.94
N ILE A 153 10.37 0.31 13.76
CA ILE A 153 10.02 -1.11 13.62
C ILE A 153 11.11 -2.01 14.23
N PHE A 154 12.37 -1.70 13.93
CA PHE A 154 13.51 -2.48 14.40
C PHE A 154 13.62 -2.45 15.93
N LEU A 155 13.43 -1.28 16.55
CA LEU A 155 13.49 -1.11 18.01
C LEU A 155 12.28 -1.72 18.72
N LYS A 156 11.10 -1.71 18.07
CA LYS A 156 9.91 -2.42 18.57
C LYS A 156 10.05 -3.94 18.51
N GLY A 157 11.02 -4.45 17.74
CA GLY A 157 11.29 -5.88 17.62
C GLY A 157 10.20 -6.63 16.85
N TRP A 158 9.51 -5.96 15.94
CA TRP A 158 8.51 -6.60 15.09
C TRP A 158 9.16 -7.53 14.06
N ALA A 159 8.48 -8.62 13.74
CA ALA A 159 8.92 -9.53 12.68
C ALA A 159 8.80 -8.86 11.30
N SER A 160 9.65 -9.25 10.35
CA SER A 160 9.64 -8.68 8.98
C SER A 160 8.31 -8.87 8.23
N ASN A 161 7.45 -9.78 8.68
CA ASN A 161 6.12 -10.05 8.13
C ASN A 161 4.97 -9.53 9.01
N ASP A 162 5.26 -8.69 10.01
CA ASP A 162 4.24 -8.16 10.90
C ASP A 162 3.29 -7.21 10.14
N PRO A 163 1.96 -7.44 10.17
CA PRO A 163 1.00 -6.63 9.43
C PRO A 163 1.02 -5.15 9.85
N ARG A 164 1.40 -4.84 11.10
CA ARG A 164 1.47 -3.47 11.61
C ARG A 164 2.51 -2.61 10.88
N ILE A 165 3.49 -3.23 10.22
CA ILE A 165 4.46 -2.51 9.38
C ILE A 165 3.75 -1.82 8.22
N GLN A 166 2.77 -2.50 7.60
CA GLN A 166 1.97 -1.92 6.52
C GLN A 166 1.17 -0.73 7.02
N ASP A 167 0.56 -0.83 8.21
CA ASP A 167 -0.23 0.25 8.81
C ASP A 167 0.61 1.50 9.11
N ILE A 168 1.82 1.33 9.66
CA ILE A 168 2.73 2.45 9.91
C ILE A 168 3.10 3.12 8.59
N ILE A 169 3.50 2.34 7.60
CA ILE A 169 3.87 2.84 6.28
C ILE A 169 2.67 3.59 5.67
N ALA A 170 1.47 3.01 5.75
CA ALA A 170 0.21 3.62 5.32
C ALA A 170 -0.06 4.97 5.99
N SER A 171 0.15 5.05 7.31
CA SER A 171 -0.11 6.25 8.13
C SER A 171 0.84 7.42 7.84
N LYS A 172 2.03 7.14 7.28
CA LYS A 172 3.05 8.14 6.96
C LYS A 172 2.87 8.73 5.56
N PHE A 173 1.88 8.28 4.80
CA PHE A 173 1.63 8.80 3.46
C PHE A 173 0.80 10.07 3.45
N ILE A 174 1.23 11.01 2.61
CA ILE A 174 0.48 12.21 2.25
C ILE A 174 -0.44 11.83 1.08
N ALA A 175 -1.75 11.89 1.28
CA ALA A 175 -2.73 11.72 0.22
C ALA A 175 -2.46 12.72 -0.92
N GLY A 176 -2.28 12.24 -2.16
CA GLY A 176 -2.17 13.08 -3.35
C GLY A 176 -0.92 12.93 -4.22
N LYS A 177 0.05 12.07 -3.88
CA LYS A 177 1.15 11.72 -4.81
C LYS A 177 0.79 10.51 -5.67
N ALA A 178 1.15 10.60 -6.96
CA ALA A 178 0.81 9.62 -7.99
C ALA A 178 1.28 8.21 -7.62
N MET A 179 0.35 7.26 -7.65
CA MET A 179 0.64 5.83 -7.53
C MET A 179 1.47 5.39 -8.76
N THR A 180 2.48 4.54 -8.56
CA THR A 180 3.24 3.94 -9.66
C THR A 180 3.27 2.42 -9.56
N GLY A 181 3.33 1.71 -10.69
CA GLY A 181 3.51 0.25 -10.75
C GLY A 181 2.25 -0.60 -10.52
N THR A 182 2.41 -1.75 -9.86
CA THR A 182 1.35 -2.74 -9.54
C THR A 182 0.15 -2.14 -8.80
N ALA A 183 0.37 -1.02 -8.12
CA ALA A 183 -0.69 -0.31 -7.43
C ALA A 183 -1.72 0.33 -8.36
N LEU A 184 -1.27 0.86 -9.50
CA LEU A 184 -2.15 1.43 -10.52
C LEU A 184 -3.04 0.33 -11.12
N ASN A 185 -2.47 -0.84 -11.38
CA ASN A 185 -3.20 -1.99 -11.91
C ASN A 185 -4.34 -2.44 -10.98
N ALA A 186 -4.12 -2.42 -9.66
CA ALA A 186 -5.17 -2.78 -8.70
C ALA A 186 -6.31 -1.75 -8.68
N VAL A 187 -5.99 -0.46 -8.74
CA VAL A 187 -7.01 0.61 -8.82
C VAL A 187 -7.81 0.50 -10.12
N ASP A 188 -7.15 0.27 -11.25
CA ASP A 188 -7.81 0.10 -12.54
C ASP A 188 -8.70 -1.15 -12.58
N GLN A 189 -8.29 -2.25 -11.93
CA GLN A 189 -9.12 -3.45 -11.77
C GLN A 189 -10.37 -3.15 -10.94
N VAL A 190 -10.22 -2.48 -9.79
CA VAL A 190 -11.37 -2.07 -8.96
C VAL A 190 -12.30 -1.15 -9.76
N LYS A 191 -11.75 -0.19 -10.49
CA LYS A 191 -12.52 0.72 -11.35
C LYS A 191 -13.29 -0.05 -12.42
N SER A 192 -12.67 -1.03 -13.06
CA SER A 192 -13.32 -1.88 -14.06
C SER A 192 -14.44 -2.73 -13.44
N ILE A 193 -14.23 -3.30 -12.25
CA ILE A 193 -15.26 -4.08 -11.54
C ILE A 193 -16.44 -3.17 -11.19
N ALA A 194 -16.19 -2.00 -10.59
CA ALA A 194 -17.23 -1.05 -10.24
C ALA A 194 -18.02 -0.57 -11.47
N ALA A 195 -17.32 -0.32 -12.59
CA ALA A 195 -17.95 0.06 -13.85
C ALA A 195 -18.86 -1.03 -14.41
N ASN A 196 -18.49 -2.31 -14.30
CA ASN A 196 -19.32 -3.45 -14.70
C ASN A 196 -20.61 -3.53 -13.87
N TYR A 197 -20.54 -3.16 -12.60
CA TYR A 197 -21.70 -3.11 -11.70
C TYR A 197 -22.43 -1.77 -11.72
N MET A 198 -22.05 -0.84 -12.60
CA MET A 198 -22.66 0.48 -12.75
C MET A 198 -22.68 1.28 -11.44
N ILE A 199 -21.57 1.21 -10.68
CA ILE A 199 -21.38 1.93 -9.43
C ILE A 199 -20.31 3.01 -9.63
N ALA A 200 -20.73 4.26 -9.53
CA ALA A 200 -19.81 5.39 -9.55
C ALA A 200 -19.04 5.47 -8.23
N LEU A 201 -17.71 5.51 -8.32
CA LEU A 201 -16.82 5.64 -7.17
C LEU A 201 -16.05 6.95 -7.22
N ASP A 202 -15.91 7.58 -6.07
CA ASP A 202 -14.97 8.68 -5.90
C ASP A 202 -13.52 8.15 -5.85
N ALA A 203 -12.57 9.04 -6.12
CA ALA A 203 -11.14 8.69 -6.20
C ALA A 203 -10.58 8.13 -4.87
N GLN A 204 -11.08 8.59 -3.72
CA GLN A 204 -10.63 8.13 -2.42
C GLN A 204 -11.11 6.71 -2.14
N THR A 205 -12.35 6.38 -2.48
CA THR A 205 -12.89 5.03 -2.36
C THR A 205 -12.17 4.06 -3.29
N LEU A 206 -11.88 4.46 -4.54
CA LEU A 206 -11.05 3.69 -5.48
C LEU A 206 -9.66 3.41 -4.91
N GLN A 207 -9.02 4.43 -4.35
CA GLN A 207 -7.69 4.29 -3.76
C GLN A 207 -7.69 3.32 -2.58
N ARG A 208 -8.69 3.41 -1.69
CA ARG A 208 -8.83 2.52 -0.53
C ARG A 208 -9.00 1.07 -0.95
N TRP A 209 -9.87 0.79 -1.93
CA TRP A 209 -10.05 -0.57 -2.45
C TRP A 209 -8.82 -1.07 -3.20
N GLY A 210 -8.15 -0.22 -3.98
CA GLY A 210 -6.89 -0.56 -4.64
C GLY A 210 -5.79 -0.94 -3.64
N GLN A 211 -5.70 -0.22 -2.52
CA GLN A 211 -4.81 -0.56 -1.41
C GLN A 211 -5.19 -1.87 -0.73
N ALA A 212 -6.48 -2.13 -0.50
CA ALA A 212 -6.95 -3.39 0.08
C ALA A 212 -6.57 -4.59 -0.79
N VAL A 213 -6.77 -4.49 -2.12
CA VAL A 213 -6.37 -5.53 -3.08
C VAL A 213 -4.86 -5.77 -3.05
N GLN A 214 -4.05 -4.71 -2.99
CA GLN A 214 -2.60 -4.84 -2.84
C GLN A 214 -2.19 -5.44 -1.49
N GLY A 215 -2.96 -5.15 -0.43
CA GLY A 215 -2.82 -5.74 0.90
C GLY A 215 -3.22 -7.21 0.97
N GLY A 216 -3.68 -7.80 -0.14
CA GLY A 216 -4.02 -9.21 -0.26
C GLY A 216 -5.51 -9.51 -0.26
N THR A 217 -6.39 -8.51 -0.27
CA THR A 217 -7.83 -8.73 -0.49
C THR A 217 -8.05 -9.35 -1.87
N PRO A 218 -8.66 -10.55 -1.96
CA PRO A 218 -9.00 -11.16 -3.24
C PRO A 218 -9.95 -10.28 -4.07
N LEU A 219 -9.74 -10.19 -5.38
CA LEU A 219 -10.65 -9.48 -6.29
C LEU A 219 -12.08 -10.06 -6.27
N ALA A 220 -12.23 -11.34 -5.89
CA ALA A 220 -13.54 -11.98 -5.71
C ALA A 220 -14.36 -11.30 -4.60
N ASP A 221 -13.73 -10.87 -3.51
CA ASP A 221 -14.41 -10.20 -2.40
C ASP A 221 -14.84 -8.78 -2.79
N VAL A 222 -13.99 -8.08 -3.56
CA VAL A 222 -14.31 -6.78 -4.15
C VAL A 222 -15.51 -6.91 -5.11
N THR A 223 -15.50 -7.95 -5.94
CA THR A 223 -16.60 -8.27 -6.87
C THR A 223 -17.89 -8.55 -6.10
N ALA A 224 -17.84 -9.37 -5.05
CA ALA A 224 -18.99 -9.69 -4.21
C ALA A 224 -19.57 -8.44 -3.52
N TYR A 225 -18.71 -7.53 -3.07
CA TYR A 225 -19.12 -6.25 -2.49
C TYR A 225 -19.90 -5.38 -3.49
N PHE A 226 -19.34 -5.13 -4.67
CA PHE A 226 -20.02 -4.32 -5.68
C PHE A 226 -21.27 -4.98 -6.23
N LYS A 227 -21.27 -6.30 -6.35
CA LYS A 227 -22.46 -7.07 -6.68
C LYS A 227 -23.57 -6.89 -5.64
N GLY A 228 -23.25 -6.95 -4.35
CA GLY A 228 -24.21 -6.71 -3.26
C GLY A 228 -24.77 -5.28 -3.27
N GLN A 229 -23.91 -4.29 -3.53
CA GLN A 229 -24.37 -2.90 -3.70
C GLN A 229 -25.28 -2.74 -4.91
N ALA A 230 -24.90 -3.31 -6.05
CA ALA A 230 -25.70 -3.24 -7.25
C ALA A 230 -27.05 -3.96 -7.10
N ALA A 231 -27.12 -5.07 -6.34
CA ALA A 231 -28.39 -5.74 -6.03
C ALA A 231 -29.35 -4.85 -5.22
N SER A 232 -28.80 -4.00 -4.34
CA SER A 232 -29.57 -3.01 -3.57
C SER A 232 -30.02 -1.80 -4.41
N LEU A 233 -29.21 -1.41 -5.40
CA LEU A 233 -29.55 -0.29 -6.30
C LEU A 233 -30.52 -0.71 -7.42
N TYR A 234 -30.40 -1.95 -7.90
CA TYR A 234 -31.11 -2.48 -9.06
C TYR A 234 -31.93 -3.70 -8.64
N HIS A 235 -32.93 -3.51 -7.78
CA HIS A 235 -33.77 -4.61 -7.25
C HIS A 235 -34.40 -5.49 -8.33
N PHE A 236 -34.80 -4.90 -9.47
CA PHE A 236 -35.33 -5.64 -10.61
C PHE A 236 -34.33 -6.64 -11.23
N MET A 237 -33.03 -6.50 -10.93
CA MET A 237 -31.97 -7.41 -11.37
C MET A 237 -31.52 -8.39 -10.29
N ALA A 238 -32.07 -8.35 -9.07
CA ALA A 238 -31.53 -9.11 -7.94
C ALA A 238 -31.39 -10.62 -8.23
N GLY A 239 -32.31 -11.21 -8.99
CA GLY A 239 -32.24 -12.62 -9.41
C GLY A 239 -31.33 -12.92 -10.60
N SER A 240 -30.95 -11.92 -11.39
CA SER A 240 -30.09 -12.08 -12.57
C SER A 240 -28.66 -11.60 -12.37
N ILE A 241 -28.41 -10.78 -11.34
CA ILE A 241 -27.11 -10.16 -11.08
C ILE A 241 -26.00 -11.17 -10.74
N ASP A 242 -26.39 -12.40 -10.39
CA ASP A 242 -25.50 -13.53 -10.22
C ASP A 242 -24.90 -14.03 -11.53
N HIS A 243 -25.58 -13.80 -12.65
CA HIS A 243 -25.25 -14.37 -13.96
C HIS A 243 -24.90 -13.32 -15.01
N ILE A 244 -25.47 -12.12 -14.91
CA ILE A 244 -25.24 -11.01 -15.85
C ILE A 244 -24.95 -9.73 -15.08
N SER A 245 -23.90 -9.02 -15.47
CA SER A 245 -23.58 -7.72 -14.86
C SER A 245 -24.61 -6.66 -15.29
N PRO A 246 -24.89 -5.64 -14.47
CA PRO A 246 -25.70 -4.49 -14.87
C PRO A 246 -25.26 -3.88 -16.21
N SER A 247 -23.96 -3.72 -16.43
CA SER A 247 -23.43 -3.17 -17.68
C SER A 247 -23.81 -4.01 -18.91
N ASP A 248 -23.71 -5.34 -18.79
CA ASP A 248 -24.08 -6.27 -19.86
C ASP A 248 -25.59 -6.29 -20.11
N TRP A 249 -26.38 -6.21 -19.03
CA TRP A 249 -27.85 -6.17 -19.12
C TRP A 249 -28.34 -4.94 -19.88
N PHE A 250 -27.72 -3.78 -19.67
CA PHE A 250 -28.05 -2.53 -20.37
C PHE A 250 -27.34 -2.37 -21.72
N ALA A 251 -26.49 -3.30 -22.15
CA ALA A 251 -25.79 -3.21 -23.43
C ALA A 251 -26.74 -3.02 -24.64
N PRO A 252 -27.88 -3.73 -24.75
CA PRO A 252 -28.84 -3.51 -25.83
C PRO A 252 -29.45 -2.11 -25.82
N ALA A 253 -29.75 -1.57 -24.63
CA ALA A 253 -30.26 -0.20 -24.48
C ALA A 253 -29.22 0.83 -24.96
N LYS A 254 -27.94 0.58 -24.69
CA LYS A 254 -26.82 1.43 -25.14
C LYS A 254 -26.74 1.52 -26.67
N THR A 255 -26.90 0.40 -27.37
CA THR A 255 -26.99 0.37 -28.84
C THR A 255 -28.23 1.09 -29.35
N LEU A 256 -29.38 0.92 -28.67
CA LEU A 256 -30.63 1.59 -29.03
C LEU A 256 -30.50 3.12 -28.94
N ILE A 257 -29.91 3.61 -27.85
CA ILE A 257 -29.66 5.04 -27.61
C ILE A 257 -28.68 5.58 -28.65
N SER A 258 -27.58 4.86 -28.91
CA SER A 258 -26.58 5.23 -29.92
C SER A 258 -27.21 5.41 -31.30
N ASN A 259 -28.08 4.49 -31.73
CA ASN A 259 -28.76 4.56 -33.02
C ASN A 259 -29.78 5.71 -33.09
N ASN A 260 -30.52 5.98 -32.00
CA ASN A 260 -31.55 7.04 -32.00
C ASN A 260 -30.94 8.44 -31.88
N LEU A 261 -29.84 8.59 -31.14
CA LEU A 261 -29.17 9.87 -30.93
C LEU A 261 -28.04 10.13 -31.91
N GLU A 262 -27.74 9.18 -32.81
CA GLU A 262 -26.66 9.26 -33.80
C GLU A 262 -25.28 9.55 -33.15
N ILE A 263 -25.08 9.07 -31.92
CA ILE A 263 -23.83 9.21 -31.17
C ILE A 263 -23.12 7.85 -31.04
N PRO A 264 -21.79 7.80 -30.97
CA PRO A 264 -21.07 6.56 -30.71
C PRO A 264 -21.43 5.92 -29.36
N VAL A 265 -21.52 4.58 -29.31
CA VAL A 265 -21.74 3.80 -28.07
C VAL A 265 -20.71 4.15 -26.99
N SER A 266 -19.48 4.49 -27.37
CA SER A 266 -18.41 4.87 -26.44
C SER A 266 -18.66 6.19 -25.71
N GLN A 267 -19.55 7.05 -26.19
CA GLN A 267 -19.93 8.31 -25.52
C GLN A 267 -21.05 8.12 -24.48
N ILE A 268 -21.66 6.94 -24.44
CA ILE A 268 -22.69 6.60 -23.47
C ILE A 268 -21.99 5.92 -22.29
N ASP A 269 -22.00 6.54 -21.11
CA ASP A 269 -21.44 5.95 -19.91
C ASP A 269 -22.48 5.99 -18.78
N PHE A 270 -22.92 4.82 -18.33
CA PHE A 270 -23.88 4.75 -17.23
C PHE A 270 -23.26 5.07 -15.86
N ASN A 271 -21.93 5.15 -15.77
CA ASN A 271 -21.20 5.61 -14.59
C ASN A 271 -20.86 7.10 -14.63
N ASP A 272 -21.34 7.83 -15.64
CA ASP A 272 -21.13 9.27 -15.76
C ASP A 272 -21.63 9.98 -14.49
N PRO A 273 -20.82 10.83 -13.83
CA PRO A 273 -21.21 11.51 -12.59
C PRO A 273 -22.48 12.36 -12.71
N SER A 274 -22.84 12.80 -13.92
CA SER A 274 -24.10 13.53 -14.14
C SER A 274 -25.35 12.64 -13.98
N GLY A 275 -25.18 11.32 -14.01
CA GLY A 275 -26.27 10.35 -14.00
C GLY A 275 -27.15 10.37 -15.26
N LYS A 276 -26.82 11.21 -16.26
CA LYS A 276 -27.62 11.44 -17.46
C LYS A 276 -28.02 10.14 -18.15
N TRP A 277 -27.06 9.27 -18.44
CA TRP A 277 -27.33 8.05 -19.20
C TRP A 277 -28.05 6.99 -18.36
N LEU A 278 -27.75 6.90 -17.07
CA LEU A 278 -28.44 5.97 -16.17
C LEU A 278 -29.91 6.38 -15.98
N ALA A 279 -30.16 7.68 -15.85
CA ALA A 279 -31.51 8.25 -15.75
C ALA A 279 -32.31 8.10 -17.03
N LEU A 280 -31.69 7.80 -18.18
CA LEU A 280 -32.39 7.48 -19.43
C LEU A 280 -32.92 6.04 -19.44
N VAL A 281 -32.18 5.11 -18.85
CA VAL A 281 -32.52 3.67 -18.87
C VAL A 281 -33.26 3.19 -17.62
N THR A 282 -33.35 4.03 -16.60
CA THR A 282 -34.08 3.73 -15.35
C THR A 282 -35.13 4.79 -15.04
N LYS A 283 -36.14 4.42 -14.26
CA LYS A 283 -37.11 5.33 -13.65
C LYS A 283 -37.44 4.88 -12.24
N LYS A 284 -37.95 5.79 -11.40
CA LYS A 284 -38.51 5.39 -10.09
C LYS A 284 -39.94 4.93 -10.26
N ASP A 285 -40.28 3.78 -9.69
CA ASP A 285 -41.66 3.33 -9.58
C ASP A 285 -42.42 4.30 -8.64
N PRO A 286 -43.52 4.93 -9.10
CA PRO A 286 -44.28 5.87 -8.28
C PRO A 286 -44.95 5.23 -7.07
N LYS A 287 -45.12 3.91 -7.03
CA LYS A 287 -45.78 3.19 -5.93
C LYS A 287 -44.79 2.73 -4.86
N THR A 288 -43.66 2.16 -5.28
CA THR A 288 -42.67 1.58 -4.35
C THR A 288 -41.50 2.52 -4.09
N GLY A 289 -41.29 3.54 -4.94
CA GLY A 289 -40.13 4.42 -4.89
C GLY A 289 -38.82 3.77 -5.38
N GLU A 290 -38.88 2.50 -5.79
CA GLU A 290 -37.73 1.72 -6.22
C GLU A 290 -37.31 2.08 -7.66
N THR A 291 -36.03 1.94 -7.95
CA THR A 291 -35.51 2.09 -9.31
C THR A 291 -35.88 0.86 -10.13
N ILE A 292 -36.56 1.06 -11.25
CA ILE A 292 -36.90 0.03 -12.24
C ILE A 292 -36.32 0.40 -13.60
N ALA A 293 -36.02 -0.60 -14.42
CA ALA A 293 -35.64 -0.37 -15.81
C ALA A 293 -36.81 0.17 -16.62
N ARG A 294 -36.54 1.12 -17.51
CA ARG A 294 -37.47 1.54 -18.54
C ARG A 294 -37.57 0.48 -19.64
N SER A 295 -38.72 0.39 -20.28
CA SER A 295 -38.84 -0.41 -21.51
C SER A 295 -38.09 0.25 -22.67
N ASN A 296 -37.77 -0.50 -23.73
CA ASN A 296 -37.11 0.04 -24.91
C ASN A 296 -37.90 1.20 -25.56
N SER A 297 -39.24 1.15 -25.55
CA SER A 297 -40.06 2.24 -26.07
C SER A 297 -39.96 3.50 -25.21
N GLU A 298 -40.01 3.34 -23.88
CA GLU A 298 -39.89 4.46 -22.95
C GLU A 298 -38.51 5.13 -23.02
N ILE A 299 -37.44 4.34 -23.26
CA ILE A 299 -36.09 4.87 -23.49
C ILE A 299 -36.05 5.76 -24.73
N ILE A 300 -36.64 5.30 -25.85
CA ILE A 300 -36.69 6.08 -27.09
C ILE A 300 -37.53 7.35 -26.89
N ASP A 301 -38.69 7.23 -26.27
CA ASP A 301 -39.58 8.36 -26.04
C ASP A 301 -38.92 9.42 -25.15
N GLU A 302 -38.25 9.00 -24.07
CA GLU A 302 -37.49 9.92 -23.21
C GLU A 302 -36.33 10.57 -23.98
N ALA A 303 -35.56 9.79 -24.73
CA ALA A 303 -34.42 10.30 -25.50
C ALA A 303 -34.83 11.37 -26.52
N ARG A 304 -36.02 11.23 -27.13
CA ARG A 304 -36.55 12.15 -28.13
C ARG A 304 -37.18 13.42 -27.55
N ASN A 305 -37.88 13.28 -26.43
CA ASN A 305 -38.66 14.37 -25.86
C ASN A 305 -37.87 15.22 -24.85
N ASN A 306 -36.80 14.68 -24.26
CA ASN A 306 -36.00 15.41 -23.29
C ASN A 306 -34.77 16.06 -23.97
N PRO A 307 -34.71 17.41 -24.03
CA PRO A 307 -33.65 18.13 -24.73
C PRO A 307 -32.25 17.89 -24.12
N LEU A 308 -32.17 17.37 -22.89
CA LEU A 308 -30.90 16.98 -22.25
C LEU A 308 -30.10 16.00 -23.12
N TYR A 309 -30.78 15.14 -23.89
CA TYR A 309 -30.14 14.11 -24.71
C TYR A 309 -29.77 14.56 -26.12
N GLY A 310 -30.22 15.75 -26.55
CA GLY A 310 -29.81 16.35 -27.82
C GLY A 310 -30.40 15.72 -29.07
N TYR A 311 -31.55 15.04 -28.97
CA TYR A 311 -32.22 14.44 -30.14
C TYR A 311 -32.59 15.48 -31.20
N ASP A 312 -32.90 16.70 -30.81
CA ASP A 312 -33.18 17.86 -31.68
C ASP A 312 -32.08 18.13 -32.72
N LYS A 313 -30.84 17.70 -32.46
CA LYS A 313 -29.69 17.89 -33.33
C LYS A 313 -29.46 16.74 -34.32
N THR A 314 -30.18 15.62 -34.17
CA THR A 314 -30.03 14.43 -35.02
C THR A 314 -30.67 14.64 -36.39
N MET A 315 -30.20 13.89 -37.40
CA MET A 315 -30.86 13.85 -38.71
C MET A 315 -32.28 13.30 -38.60
N GLY A 316 -32.50 12.31 -37.73
CA GLY A 316 -33.84 11.78 -37.44
C GLY A 316 -34.86 12.85 -36.99
N ALA A 317 -34.46 13.76 -36.11
CA ALA A 317 -35.31 14.87 -35.67
C ALA A 317 -35.56 15.88 -36.79
N GLN A 318 -34.52 16.24 -37.55
CA GLN A 318 -34.63 17.18 -38.67
C GLN A 318 -35.60 16.64 -39.73
N ASN A 319 -35.47 15.37 -40.11
CA ASN A 319 -36.38 14.72 -41.08
C ASN A 319 -37.82 14.68 -40.58
N SER A 320 -38.03 14.36 -39.30
CA SER A 320 -39.37 14.35 -38.69
C SER A 320 -40.01 15.75 -38.71
N ALA A 321 -39.22 16.80 -38.50
CA ALA A 321 -39.67 18.19 -38.58
C ALA A 321 -40.03 18.59 -40.02
N TYR A 322 -39.25 18.17 -41.02
CA TYR A 322 -39.55 18.40 -42.44
C TYR A 322 -40.84 17.68 -42.87
N ASP A 323 -41.06 16.44 -42.44
CA ASP A 323 -42.28 15.69 -42.74
C ASP A 323 -43.53 16.34 -42.12
N LEU A 324 -43.42 16.85 -40.89
CA LEU A 324 -44.49 17.59 -40.25
C LEU A 324 -44.77 18.90 -41.00
N ALA A 325 -43.74 19.65 -41.38
CA ALA A 325 -43.88 20.87 -42.17
C ALA A 325 -44.52 20.59 -43.54
N ALA A 326 -44.15 19.50 -44.20
CA ALA A 326 -44.74 19.06 -45.47
C ALA A 326 -46.23 18.69 -45.31
N LYS A 327 -46.59 17.96 -44.23
CA LYS A 327 -47.99 17.63 -43.91
C LYS A 327 -48.82 18.88 -43.63
N ILE A 328 -48.29 19.81 -42.83
CA ILE A 328 -48.95 21.09 -42.53
C ILE A 328 -49.16 21.89 -43.82
N LYS A 329 -48.12 22.05 -44.65
CA LYS A 329 -48.22 22.73 -45.95
C LYS A 329 -49.26 22.07 -46.86
N GLY A 330 -49.34 20.74 -46.89
CA GLY A 330 -50.33 19.99 -47.67
C GLY A 330 -51.77 20.12 -47.17
N VAL A 331 -51.99 20.46 -45.90
CA VAL A 331 -53.32 20.77 -45.35
C VAL A 331 -53.73 22.20 -45.72
N PHE A 332 -52.83 23.18 -45.53
CA PHE A 332 -53.12 24.57 -45.88
C PHE A 332 -53.31 24.80 -47.39
N ASN A 333 -52.54 24.12 -48.24
CA ASN A 333 -52.70 24.24 -49.69
C ASN A 333 -53.99 23.59 -50.22
N ARG A 334 -54.57 22.63 -49.48
CA ARG A 334 -55.90 22.06 -49.78
C ARG A 334 -57.04 22.93 -49.28
N GLY A 335 -56.86 23.64 -48.16
CA GLY A 335 -57.84 24.61 -47.65
C GLY A 335 -57.95 25.89 -48.49
N ALA A 336 -56.88 26.31 -49.17
CA ALA A 336 -56.88 27.50 -50.03
C ALA A 336 -57.38 27.23 -51.46
N GLY A 337 -57.63 25.97 -51.84
CA GLY A 337 -57.98 25.56 -53.21
C GLY A 337 -59.46 25.29 -53.49
N VAL A 338 -60.35 25.51 -52.52
CA VAL A 338 -61.81 25.31 -52.69
C VAL A 338 -62.54 26.62 -52.45
N ALA A 339 -62.41 27.53 -53.40
CA ALA A 339 -63.31 28.67 -53.57
C ALA A 339 -63.62 28.78 -55.07
N TYR A 340 -64.53 27.93 -55.54
CA TYR A 340 -65.27 28.10 -56.80
C TYR A 340 -66.72 27.72 -56.58
#